data_AF-A0A3M0IXB2-F1
#
_entry.id   AF-A0A3M0IXB2-F1
#
_cell.length_a   1.000
_cell.length_b   1.000
_cell.length_c   1.000
_cell.angle_alpha   90.00
_cell.angle_beta   90.00
_cell.angle_gamma   90.00
#
_symmetry.space_group_name_H-M   'P 1'
#
loop_
_entity.id
_entity.type
_entity.pdbx_description
1 polymer ?
#
loop_
_entity_poly.entity_id
_entity_poly.type
_entity_poly.pdbx_seq_one_letter_code
_entity_poly.pdbx_strand_id
1 'polypeptide(L)'
;MQVLHYFNASVLTPFDIRSLARALFPLVEYDFFEHKWTQLAVRAVERNTTLGPGDPRRMVNTDMLMGTGNYTRADGQAGFDPLVQEQCQQIGMAVLVQTIQLATPQESFATIVQGVDEPFLCYAGRLTAAVEK
;
A
#
# COMPACT_ATOMS: atom_id res chain seq x y z
N MET A 1 11.29 -4.50 -5.78
CA MET A 1 9.92 -4.99 -6.08
C MET A 1 9.49 -4.53 -7.46
N GLN A 2 9.89 -5.20 -8.55
CA GLN A 2 9.50 -4.83 -9.93
C GLN A 2 8.02 -5.14 -10.24
N VAL A 3 7.45 -6.15 -9.59
CA VAL A 3 6.05 -6.59 -9.82
C VAL A 3 5.03 -5.52 -9.41
N LEU A 4 5.29 -4.74 -8.35
CA LEU A 4 4.39 -3.66 -7.91
C LEU A 4 4.38 -2.46 -8.86
N HIS A 5 5.50 -2.19 -9.57
CA HIS A 5 5.53 -1.15 -10.60
C HIS A 5 4.67 -1.50 -11.81
N TYR A 6 4.54 -2.80 -12.14
CA TYR A 6 3.66 -3.25 -13.22
C TYR A 6 2.18 -3.00 -12.89
N PHE A 7 1.78 -3.24 -11.64
CA PHE A 7 0.41 -2.96 -11.18
C PHE A 7 0.07 -1.47 -11.20
N ASN A 8 1.04 -0.59 -10.94
CA ASN A 8 0.81 0.86 -10.99
C ASN A 8 0.72 1.44 -12.42
N ALA A 9 1.01 0.64 -13.45
CA ALA A 9 0.85 1.04 -14.85
C ALA A 9 -0.61 0.96 -15.32
N SER A 10 -1.48 0.28 -14.56
CA SER A 10 -2.92 0.22 -14.80
C SER A 10 -3.66 1.02 -13.74
N VAL A 11 -4.83 1.53 -14.09
CA VAL A 11 -5.68 2.21 -13.13
C VAL A 11 -6.37 1.17 -12.25
N LEU A 12 -6.11 1.20 -10.95
CA LEU A 12 -6.65 0.26 -9.98
C LEU A 12 -7.71 0.93 -9.12
N THR A 13 -8.89 0.30 -9.02
CA THR A 13 -9.95 0.75 -8.13
C THR A 13 -9.65 0.31 -6.68
N PRO A 14 -10.27 0.96 -5.67
CA PRO A 14 -10.21 0.46 -4.30
C PRO A 14 -10.57 -1.03 -4.15
N PHE A 15 -11.52 -1.53 -4.96
CA PHE A 15 -11.91 -2.94 -5.00
C PHE A 15 -10.75 -3.83 -5.43
N ASP A 16 -10.01 -3.44 -6.48
CA ASP A 16 -8.86 -4.20 -6.97
C ASP A 16 -7.78 -4.27 -5.90
N ILE A 17 -7.45 -3.13 -5.28
CA ILE A 17 -6.42 -3.04 -4.24
C ILE A 17 -6.81 -3.86 -3.01
N ARG A 18 -8.07 -3.80 -2.56
CA ARG A 18 -8.58 -4.66 -1.48
C ARG A 18 -8.50 -6.14 -1.84
N SER A 19 -8.82 -6.49 -3.07
CA SER A 19 -8.75 -7.88 -3.57
C SER A 19 -7.31 -8.39 -3.59
N LEU A 20 -6.37 -7.56 -4.06
CA LEU A 20 -4.94 -7.84 -3.99
C LEU A 20 -4.46 -8.03 -2.55
N ALA A 21 -4.81 -7.11 -1.64
CA ALA A 21 -4.43 -7.23 -0.23
C ALA A 21 -4.96 -8.52 0.41
N ARG A 22 -6.21 -8.90 0.14
CA ARG A 22 -6.79 -10.18 0.64
C ARG A 22 -6.08 -11.40 0.07
N ALA A 23 -5.62 -11.33 -1.17
CA ALA A 23 -4.89 -12.43 -1.80
C ALA A 23 -3.44 -12.53 -1.29
N LEU A 24 -2.82 -11.41 -0.91
CA LEU A 24 -1.42 -11.33 -0.54
C LEU A 24 -1.16 -11.50 0.97
N PHE A 25 -2.13 -11.15 1.82
CA PHE A 25 -1.92 -11.06 3.26
C PHE A 25 -2.73 -12.09 4.05
N PRO A 26 -2.12 -12.75 5.04
CA PRO A 26 -2.88 -13.41 6.11
C PRO A 26 -3.69 -12.39 6.92
N LEU A 27 -4.60 -12.89 7.77
CA LEU A 27 -5.58 -12.05 8.49
C LEU A 27 -4.94 -10.92 9.31
N VAL A 28 -3.83 -11.19 10.00
CA VAL A 28 -3.18 -10.20 10.87
C VAL A 28 -2.58 -9.05 10.06
N GLU A 29 -1.89 -9.36 8.96
CA GLU A 29 -1.32 -8.39 8.05
C GLU A 29 -2.41 -7.63 7.29
N TYR A 30 -3.53 -8.29 6.98
CA TYR A 30 -4.70 -7.65 6.38
C TYR A 30 -5.35 -6.63 7.32
N ASP A 31 -5.50 -6.95 8.60
CA ASP A 31 -6.02 -6.01 9.60
C ASP A 31 -5.11 -4.77 9.73
N PHE A 32 -3.78 -4.97 9.71
CA PHE A 32 -2.81 -3.88 9.70
C PHE A 32 -2.97 -3.00 8.45
N PHE A 33 -3.10 -3.64 7.28
CA PHE A 33 -3.35 -2.96 6.01
C PHE A 33 -4.62 -2.12 6.05
N GLU A 34 -5.75 -2.68 6.49
CA GLU A 34 -7.01 -1.94 6.59
C GLU A 34 -6.89 -0.75 7.54
N HIS A 35 -6.29 -0.95 8.72
CA HIS A 35 -6.08 0.12 9.69
C HIS A 35 -5.24 1.27 9.12
N LYS A 36 -4.13 0.96 8.45
CA LYS A 36 -3.26 1.96 7.82
C LYS A 36 -3.95 2.70 6.68
N TRP A 37 -4.72 1.99 5.86
CA TRP A 37 -5.48 2.63 4.79
C TRP A 37 -6.53 3.60 5.35
N THR A 38 -7.26 3.21 6.40
CA THR A 38 -8.18 4.13 7.08
C THR A 38 -7.47 5.38 7.59
N GLN A 39 -6.32 5.25 8.26
CA GLN A 39 -5.56 6.41 8.74
C GLN A 39 -5.17 7.39 7.62
N LEU A 40 -4.67 6.87 6.50
CA LEU A 40 -4.26 7.73 5.38
C LEU A 40 -5.46 8.32 4.63
N ALA A 41 -6.56 7.56 4.49
CA ALA A 41 -7.79 8.04 3.86
C ALA A 41 -8.42 9.17 4.68
N VAL A 42 -8.49 9.07 6.02
CA VAL A 42 -8.96 10.16 6.89
C VAL A 42 -8.11 11.42 6.69
N ARG A 43 -6.79 11.29 6.73
CA ARG A 43 -5.87 12.44 6.50
C ARG A 43 -6.02 13.04 5.11
N ALA A 44 -6.28 12.23 4.09
CA ALA A 44 -6.50 12.71 2.73
C ALA A 44 -7.81 13.50 2.64
N VAL A 45 -8.89 13.02 3.25
CA VAL A 45 -10.17 13.75 3.31
C VAL A 45 -10.01 15.09 4.03
N GLU A 46 -9.30 15.11 5.16
CA GLU A 46 -9.00 16.37 5.87
C GLU A 46 -8.26 17.37 4.97
N ARG A 47 -7.26 16.92 4.21
CA ARG A 47 -6.53 17.76 3.25
C ARG A 47 -7.39 18.18 2.06
N ASN A 48 -8.33 17.36 1.63
CA ASN A 48 -9.21 17.69 0.51
C ASN A 48 -10.11 18.90 0.83
N THR A 49 -10.34 19.23 2.11
CA THR A 49 -11.11 20.41 2.51
C THR A 49 -10.49 21.73 2.05
N THR A 50 -9.18 21.77 1.83
CA THR A 50 -8.44 22.96 1.38
C THR A 50 -8.40 23.09 -0.14
N LEU A 51 -8.97 22.15 -0.90
CA LEU A 51 -9.01 22.18 -2.36
C LEU A 51 -10.04 23.20 -2.87
N GLY A 52 -9.88 23.60 -4.13
CA GLY A 52 -10.79 24.54 -4.79
C GLY A 52 -12.24 24.02 -4.83
N PRO A 53 -13.26 24.91 -4.87
CA PRO A 53 -14.67 24.50 -4.91
C PRO A 53 -15.07 23.58 -6.08
N GLY A 54 -14.34 23.63 -7.19
CA GLY A 54 -14.57 22.77 -8.36
C GLY A 54 -13.79 21.47 -8.36
N ASP A 55 -12.95 21.22 -7.35
CA ASP A 55 -12.17 19.98 -7.30
C ASP A 55 -13.05 18.82 -6.81
N PRO A 56 -13.23 17.74 -7.61
CA PRO A 56 -14.11 16.63 -7.27
C PRO A 56 -13.68 15.90 -6.00
N ARG A 57 -12.39 15.97 -5.62
CA ARG A 57 -11.87 15.34 -4.40
C ARG A 57 -12.38 15.99 -3.11
N ARG A 58 -12.86 17.24 -3.18
CA ARG A 58 -13.37 17.97 -2.01
C ARG A 58 -14.61 17.32 -1.38
N MET A 59 -15.40 16.60 -2.18
CA MET A 59 -16.63 15.93 -1.74
C MET A 59 -16.43 14.44 -1.40
N VAL A 60 -15.20 13.95 -1.51
CA VAL A 60 -14.86 12.55 -1.26
C VAL A 60 -14.82 12.29 0.25
N ASN A 61 -15.43 11.20 0.66
CA ASN A 61 -15.36 10.70 2.05
C ASN A 61 -14.38 9.51 2.15
N THR A 62 -14.10 9.09 3.38
CA THR A 62 -13.19 7.98 3.67
C THR A 62 -13.64 6.69 3.02
N ASP A 63 -14.95 6.43 3.01
CA ASP A 63 -15.50 5.20 2.42
C ASP A 63 -15.26 5.11 0.92
N MET A 64 -15.37 6.23 0.20
CA MET A 64 -15.11 6.28 -1.23
C MET A 64 -13.62 6.04 -1.54
N LEU A 65 -12.70 6.60 -0.75
CA LEU A 65 -11.26 6.34 -0.89
C LEU A 65 -10.86 4.88 -0.63
N MET A 66 -11.66 4.18 0.17
CA MET A 66 -11.41 2.79 0.57
C MET A 66 -12.29 1.77 -0.16
N GLY A 67 -13.26 2.21 -0.97
CA GLY A 67 -14.25 1.33 -1.59
C GLY A 67 -15.12 0.59 -0.56
N THR A 68 -15.45 1.23 0.55
CA THR A 68 -16.29 0.68 1.63
C THR A 68 -17.68 1.32 1.65
N GLY A 69 -18.55 0.86 2.54
CA GLY A 69 -19.92 1.37 2.67
C GLY A 69 -20.69 1.28 1.35
N ASN A 70 -21.20 2.42 0.89
CA ASN A 70 -21.98 2.52 -0.35
C ASN A 70 -21.13 2.40 -1.63
N TYR A 71 -19.80 2.35 -1.52
CA TYR A 71 -18.88 2.36 -2.65
C TYR A 71 -18.25 0.99 -2.92
N THR A 72 -18.83 -0.10 -2.40
CA THR A 72 -18.23 -1.45 -2.46
C THR A 72 -18.23 -2.09 -3.85
N ARG A 73 -19.06 -1.61 -4.78
CA ARG A 73 -19.20 -2.24 -6.09
C ARG A 73 -18.12 -1.77 -7.07
N ALA A 74 -17.42 -2.72 -7.71
CA ALA A 74 -16.34 -2.43 -8.65
C ALA A 74 -16.80 -1.62 -9.87
N ASP A 75 -17.98 -1.92 -10.43
CA ASP A 75 -18.57 -1.19 -11.56
C ASP A 75 -18.83 0.29 -11.22
N GLY A 76 -19.29 0.57 -10.01
CA GLY A 76 -19.48 1.93 -9.51
C GLY A 76 -18.16 2.68 -9.31
N GLN A 77 -17.11 1.99 -8.86
CA GLN A 77 -15.78 2.60 -8.66
C GLN A 77 -15.08 2.96 -9.97
N ALA A 78 -15.31 2.18 -11.04
CA ALA A 78 -14.75 2.48 -12.36
C ALA A 78 -15.28 3.79 -12.96
N GLY A 79 -16.42 4.29 -12.49
CA GLY A 79 -17.02 5.55 -12.90
C GLY A 79 -16.59 6.77 -12.08
N PHE A 80 -15.62 6.64 -11.17
CA PHE A 80 -15.11 7.76 -10.40
C PHE A 80 -14.45 8.81 -11.30
N ASP A 81 -14.47 10.07 -10.86
CA ASP A 81 -13.69 11.11 -11.49
C ASP A 81 -12.19 10.72 -11.49
N PRO A 82 -11.43 10.98 -12.58
CA PRO A 82 -10.03 10.60 -12.67
C PRO A 82 -9.16 11.07 -11.50
N LEU A 83 -9.39 12.27 -10.96
CA LEU A 83 -8.61 12.80 -9.82
C LEU A 83 -8.93 12.04 -8.53
N VAL A 84 -10.18 11.60 -8.37
CA VAL A 84 -10.59 10.78 -7.23
C VAL A 84 -10.02 9.37 -7.37
N GLN A 85 -10.07 8.79 -8.57
CA GLN A 85 -9.50 7.49 -8.84
C GLN A 85 -7.98 7.46 -8.62
N GLU A 86 -7.27 8.49 -9.08
CA GLU A 86 -5.84 8.65 -8.82
C GLU A 86 -5.54 8.72 -7.31
N GLN A 87 -6.31 9.53 -6.56
CA GLN A 87 -6.14 9.65 -5.11
C GLN A 87 -6.39 8.31 -4.39
N CYS A 88 -7.46 7.60 -4.76
CA CYS A 88 -7.76 6.26 -4.26
C CYS A 88 -6.58 5.31 -4.47
N GLN A 89 -6.07 5.25 -5.71
CA GLN A 89 -4.98 4.36 -6.08
C GLN A 89 -3.68 4.71 -5.36
N GLN A 90 -3.29 5.99 -5.33
CA GLN A 90 -2.06 6.42 -4.67
C GLN A 90 -2.05 6.04 -3.19
N ILE A 91 -3.15 6.27 -2.47
CA ILE A 91 -3.25 5.94 -1.05
C ILE A 91 -3.27 4.42 -0.86
N GLY A 92 -4.13 3.70 -1.57
CA GLY A 92 -4.27 2.24 -1.42
C GLY A 92 -2.98 1.50 -1.77
N MET A 93 -2.31 1.88 -2.86
CA MET A 93 -1.06 1.26 -3.27
C MET A 93 0.10 1.58 -2.33
N ALA A 94 0.17 2.81 -1.78
CA ALA A 94 1.19 3.14 -0.79
C ALA A 94 1.08 2.24 0.45
N VAL A 95 -0.15 1.98 0.93
CA VAL A 95 -0.38 1.09 2.07
C VAL A 95 -0.12 -0.37 1.72
N LEU A 96 -0.49 -0.81 0.52
CA LEU A 96 -0.22 -2.16 0.04
C LEU A 96 1.29 -2.44 0.03
N VAL A 97 2.07 -1.54 -0.58
CA VAL A 97 3.54 -1.65 -0.65
C VAL A 97 4.13 -1.65 0.75
N GLN A 98 3.70 -0.73 1.61
CA GLN A 98 4.18 -0.64 2.99
C GLN A 98 3.89 -1.93 3.78
N THR A 99 2.70 -2.51 3.61
CA THR A 99 2.32 -3.74 4.31
C THR A 99 3.15 -4.92 3.82
N ILE A 100 3.41 -5.03 2.49
CA ILE A 100 4.31 -6.07 1.96
C ILE A 100 5.71 -5.94 2.57
N GLN A 101 6.23 -4.72 2.68
CA GLN A 101 7.55 -4.47 3.27
C GLN A 101 7.61 -4.89 4.75
N LEU A 102 6.55 -4.63 5.51
CA LEU A 102 6.44 -5.02 6.91
C LEU A 102 6.28 -6.54 7.09
N ALA A 103 5.48 -7.18 6.23
CA ALA A 103 5.18 -8.60 6.27
C ALA A 103 6.32 -9.48 5.72
N THR A 104 7.26 -8.89 4.96
CA THR A 104 8.44 -9.62 4.50
C THR A 104 9.30 -9.94 5.72
N PRO A 105 9.57 -11.23 6.03
CA PRO A 105 10.42 -11.60 7.14
C PRO A 105 11.76 -10.89 7.01
N GLN A 106 12.04 -9.99 7.95
CA GLN A 106 13.36 -9.41 8.06
C GLN A 106 14.22 -10.41 8.82
N GLU A 107 15.20 -11.01 8.14
CA GLU A 107 16.34 -11.54 8.89
C GLU A 107 16.88 -10.38 9.72
N SER A 108 16.78 -10.51 11.03
CA SER A 108 17.45 -9.55 11.90
C SER A 108 18.92 -9.56 11.52
N PHE A 109 19.54 -8.39 11.38
CA PHE A 109 20.99 -8.34 11.19
C PHE A 109 21.72 -9.09 12.32
N ALA A 110 21.10 -9.20 13.51
CA ALA A 110 21.62 -9.96 14.65
C ALA A 110 21.61 -11.48 14.43
N THR A 111 20.83 -11.99 13.46
CA THR A 111 20.83 -13.40 13.06
C THR A 111 21.78 -13.71 11.92
N ILE A 112 22.40 -12.70 11.30
CA ILE A 112 23.38 -12.89 10.23
C ILE A 112 24.74 -13.18 10.86
N VAL A 113 25.19 -14.42 10.75
CA VAL A 113 26.48 -14.90 11.23
C VAL A 113 27.30 -15.36 10.03
N GLN A 114 28.60 -15.05 10.02
CA GLN A 114 29.51 -15.55 9.00
C GLN A 114 29.64 -17.08 9.15
N GLY A 115 29.34 -17.82 8.07
CA GLY A 115 29.56 -19.26 8.04
C GLY A 115 31.05 -19.62 8.14
N VAL A 116 31.36 -20.79 8.68
CA VAL A 116 32.75 -21.26 8.87
C VAL A 116 33.52 -21.29 7.55
N ASP A 117 32.84 -21.62 6.45
CA ASP A 117 33.41 -21.68 5.09
C ASP A 117 32.98 -20.47 4.23
N GLU A 118 32.30 -19.48 4.79
CA GLU A 118 31.79 -18.32 4.05
C GLU A 118 32.89 -17.26 3.87
N PRO A 119 33.22 -16.85 2.62
CA PRO A 119 34.15 -15.75 2.39
C PRO A 119 33.63 -14.45 3.01
N PHE A 120 34.52 -13.71 3.66
CA PHE A 120 34.18 -12.48 4.39
C PHE A 120 33.37 -11.47 3.56
N LEU A 121 33.72 -11.27 2.29
CA LEU A 121 33.01 -10.32 1.42
C LEU A 121 31.57 -10.75 1.12
N CYS A 122 31.29 -12.06 1.09
CA CYS A 122 29.94 -12.59 0.89
C CYS A 122 29.08 -12.30 2.13
N TYR A 123 29.62 -12.59 3.32
CA TYR A 123 28.99 -12.25 4.60
C TYR A 123 28.75 -10.74 4.73
N ALA A 124 29.77 -9.91 4.46
CA ALA A 124 29.65 -8.46 4.54
C ALA A 124 28.56 -7.94 3.59
N GLY A 125 28.44 -8.49 2.38
CA GLY A 125 27.37 -8.13 1.45
C GLY A 125 25.96 -8.43 2.00
N ARG A 126 25.77 -9.59 2.63
CA ARG A 126 24.49 -9.95 3.29
C ARG A 126 24.20 -9.06 4.48
N LEU A 127 25.19 -8.79 5.32
CA LEU A 127 25.05 -7.94 6.50
C LEU A 127 24.69 -6.51 6.11
N THR A 128 25.42 -5.92 5.15
CA THR A 128 25.14 -4.58 4.63
C THR A 128 23.73 -4.50 4.05
N ALA A 129 23.30 -5.48 3.26
CA ALA A 129 21.96 -5.52 2.69
C ALA A 129 20.84 -5.63 3.75
N ALA A 130 21.13 -6.16 4.94
CA ALA A 130 20.19 -6.24 6.06
C ALA A 130 20.21 -4.97 6.94
N VAL A 131 21.33 -4.24 6.99
CA VAL A 131 21.47 -2.98 7.76
C VAL A 131 20.97 -1.76 6.98
N GLU A 132 21.16 -1.73 5.67
CA GLU A 132 20.80 -0.58 4.80
C GLU A 132 19.32 -0.57 4.35
N LYS A 133 18.52 -1.56 4.78
CA LYS A 133 17.10 -1.71 4.43
C LYS A 133 16.17 -1.13 5.48
#